data_AF-A0A387B4I4-F1
#
_entry.id   AF-A0A387B4I4-F1
#
_cell.length_a   1.000
_cell.length_b   1.000
_cell.length_c   1.000
_cell.angle_alpha   90.00
_cell.angle_beta   90.00
_cell.angle_gamma   90.00
#
_symmetry.space_group_name_H-M   'P 1'
#
loop_
_entity.id
_entity.type
_entity.pdbx_description
1 polymer ?
#
loop_
_entity_poly.entity_id
_entity_poly.type
_entity_poly.pdbx_seq_one_letter_code
_entity_poly.pdbx_strand_id
1 'polypeptide(L)'
;MPAFMYDKHMTVVAANSLARRLDRVFEPGNNLVLDAFRPRDGGPPDDADLRNKRDQAVAVLRASLRRHPEDGVFLDIVGELAATSAEFSSLWASTTPMKNTDTITFQLRPGESVKLTYHRLEASGRDGEVLVIFHPADQAATRVLDELITRHQGAAE
;
A
#
# COMPACT_ATOMS: atom_id res chain seq x y z
N MET A 1 -10.77 -7.27 10.59
CA MET A 1 -10.27 -7.12 9.21
C MET A 1 -9.17 -6.07 9.17
N PRO A 2 -8.07 -6.28 8.43
CA PRO A 2 -7.01 -5.29 8.28
C PRO A 2 -7.51 -4.05 7.52
N ALA A 3 -7.24 -2.87 8.05
CA ALA A 3 -7.61 -1.60 7.41
C ALA A 3 -6.64 -0.48 7.80
N PHE A 4 -6.42 0.44 6.87
CA PHE A 4 -5.63 1.64 7.08
C PHE A 4 -6.13 2.79 6.21
N MET A 5 -5.72 4.00 6.54
CA MET A 5 -6.02 5.22 5.80
C MET A 5 -4.72 5.93 5.41
N TYR A 6 -4.73 6.59 4.27
CA TYR A 6 -3.65 7.47 3.84
C TYR A 6 -4.18 8.78 3.28
N ASP A 7 -3.35 9.83 3.28
CA ASP A 7 -3.68 11.17 2.80
C ASP A 7 -3.47 11.36 1.28
N LYS A 8 -3.68 12.57 0.76
CA LYS A 8 -3.45 12.87 -0.66
C LYS A 8 -2.01 12.59 -1.14
N HIS A 9 -1.02 12.56 -0.26
CA HIS A 9 0.38 12.27 -0.58
C HIS A 9 0.74 10.79 -0.44
N MET A 10 -0.23 9.94 -0.13
CA MET A 10 -0.06 8.52 0.15
C MET A 10 0.71 8.23 1.44
N THR A 11 0.68 9.15 2.40
CA THR A 11 1.21 8.93 3.75
C THR A 11 0.13 8.32 4.62
N VAL A 12 0.46 7.22 5.31
CA VAL A 12 -0.48 6.55 6.21
C VAL A 12 -0.80 7.46 7.39
N VAL A 13 -2.08 7.77 7.58
CA VAL A 13 -2.56 8.63 8.68
C VAL A 13 -3.14 7.84 9.85
N ALA A 14 -3.65 6.63 9.57
CA ALA A 14 -4.19 5.74 10.59
C ALA A 14 -4.14 4.29 10.09
N ALA A 15 -3.98 3.34 11.01
CA ALA A 15 -4.08 1.92 10.72
C ALA A 15 -4.61 1.18 11.94
N ASN A 16 -5.29 0.05 11.73
CA ASN A 16 -5.58 -0.87 12.82
C ASN A 16 -4.41 -1.84 13.07
N SER A 17 -4.43 -2.51 14.23
CA SER A 17 -3.36 -3.43 14.63
C SER A 17 -3.15 -4.57 13.63
N LEU A 18 -4.22 -5.05 12.99
CA LEU A 18 -4.14 -6.12 12.00
C LEU A 18 -3.43 -5.66 10.72
N ALA A 19 -3.69 -4.44 10.23
CA ALA A 19 -2.98 -3.89 9.08
C ALA A 19 -1.48 -3.79 9.37
N ARG A 20 -1.09 -3.20 10.50
CA ARG A 20 0.33 -3.09 10.88
C ARG A 20 1.06 -4.43 11.03
N ARG A 21 0.32 -5.52 11.30
CA ARG A 21 0.86 -6.88 11.35
C ARG A 21 1.00 -7.53 9.99
N LEU A 22 0.24 -7.11 8.98
CA LEU A 22 0.42 -7.60 7.60
C LEU A 22 1.73 -7.09 7.03
N ASP A 23 2.02 -5.81 7.23
CA ASP A 23 3.20 -5.15 6.71
C ASP A 23 3.48 -3.88 7.52
N ARG A 24 4.76 -3.63 7.81
CA ARG A 24 5.20 -2.44 8.56
C ARG A 24 4.95 -1.15 7.78
N VAL A 25 4.80 -1.20 6.46
CA VAL A 25 4.45 -0.02 5.65
C VAL A 25 3.17 0.66 6.14
N PHE A 26 2.27 -0.07 6.80
CA PHE A 26 1.02 0.48 7.35
C PHE A 26 1.17 1.17 8.71
N GLU A 27 2.37 1.32 9.25
CA GLU A 27 2.58 2.22 10.40
C GLU A 27 2.28 3.68 10.02
N PRO A 28 1.53 4.44 10.83
CA PRO A 28 1.28 5.86 10.56
C PRO A 28 2.58 6.66 10.38
N GLY A 29 2.58 7.55 9.39
CA GLY A 29 3.74 8.35 8.98
C GLY A 29 4.57 7.73 7.86
N ASN A 30 4.42 6.43 7.57
CA ASN A 30 5.07 5.83 6.39
C ASN A 30 4.38 6.29 5.11
N ASN A 31 5.15 6.44 4.03
CA ASN A 31 4.64 6.79 2.72
C ASN A 31 4.65 5.57 1.79
N LEU A 32 3.47 5.20 1.26
CA LEU A 32 3.26 3.97 0.51
C LEU A 32 4.04 3.95 -0.82
N VAL A 33 4.13 5.09 -1.51
CA VAL A 33 4.83 5.13 -2.81
C VAL A 33 6.33 5.14 -2.59
N LEU A 34 6.85 5.86 -1.59
CA LEU A 34 8.27 5.80 -1.27
C LEU A 34 8.69 4.39 -0.86
N ASP A 35 7.91 3.69 -0.04
CA ASP A 35 8.19 2.32 0.38
C ASP A 35 8.19 1.33 -0.81
N ALA A 36 7.28 1.47 -1.77
CA ALA A 36 7.24 0.62 -2.97
C ALA A 36 8.52 0.71 -3.82
N PHE A 37 9.19 1.86 -3.83
CA PHE A 37 10.46 2.06 -4.54
C PHE A 37 11.71 1.92 -3.65
N ARG A 38 11.52 1.82 -2.33
CA ARG A 38 12.58 1.66 -1.32
C ARG A 38 12.22 0.53 -0.34
N PRO A 39 11.97 -0.69 -0.84
CA PRO A 39 11.51 -1.76 0.01
C PRO A 39 12.55 -2.05 1.08
N ARG A 40 12.12 -2.05 2.34
CA ARG A 40 13.00 -2.18 3.51
C ARG A 40 13.77 -3.51 3.55
N ASP A 41 13.23 -4.53 2.89
CA ASP A 41 13.74 -5.91 2.93
C ASP A 41 14.47 -6.34 1.65
N GLY A 42 14.72 -5.43 0.70
CA GLY A 42 15.58 -5.70 -0.46
C GLY A 42 15.13 -6.88 -1.33
N GLY A 43 13.81 -7.07 -1.49
CA GLY A 43 13.21 -8.19 -2.21
C GLY A 43 13.77 -8.38 -3.62
N PRO A 44 13.73 -9.62 -4.16
CA PRO A 44 14.35 -9.95 -5.43
C PRO A 44 13.77 -9.07 -6.56
N PRO A 45 14.60 -8.61 -7.51
CA PRO A 45 14.19 -7.67 -8.56
C PRO A 45 13.10 -8.21 -9.49
N ASP A 46 12.83 -9.52 -9.48
CA ASP A 46 11.84 -10.17 -10.33
C ASP A 46 10.49 -10.50 -9.65
N ASP A 47 10.27 -9.96 -8.46
CA ASP A 47 9.02 -10.14 -7.72
C ASP A 47 7.84 -9.47 -8.46
N ALA A 48 6.95 -10.29 -9.02
CA ALA A 48 5.77 -9.84 -9.75
C ALA A 48 4.79 -9.05 -8.85
N ASP A 49 4.71 -9.39 -7.57
CA ASP A 49 3.86 -8.67 -6.62
C ASP A 49 4.46 -7.29 -6.34
N LEU A 50 5.79 -7.16 -6.25
CA LEU A 50 6.46 -5.87 -6.10
C LEU A 50 6.23 -4.96 -7.31
N ARG A 51 6.31 -5.50 -8.53
CA ARG A 51 5.99 -4.74 -9.76
C ARG A 51 4.54 -4.25 -9.75
N ASN A 52 3.59 -5.12 -9.42
CA ASN A 52 2.18 -4.73 -9.31
C ASN A 52 1.96 -3.64 -8.24
N LYS A 53 2.66 -3.72 -7.10
CA LYS A 53 2.62 -2.68 -6.05
C LYS A 53 3.14 -1.34 -6.57
N ARG A 54 4.26 -1.32 -7.30
CA ARG A 54 4.84 -0.11 -7.90
C ARG A 54 3.92 0.53 -8.93
N ASP A 55 3.40 -0.26 -9.86
CA ASP A 55 2.45 0.21 -10.89
C ASP A 55 1.24 0.88 -10.27
N GLN A 56 0.62 0.20 -9.29
CA GLN A 56 -0.53 0.73 -8.59
C GLN A 56 -0.17 1.98 -7.78
N ALA A 57 0.97 2.00 -7.08
CA ALA A 57 1.38 3.15 -6.28
C ALA A 57 1.58 4.40 -7.14
N VAL A 58 2.26 4.26 -8.28
CA VAL A 58 2.46 5.35 -9.26
C VAL A 58 1.13 5.84 -9.83
N ALA A 59 0.24 4.91 -10.21
CA ALA A 59 -1.07 5.26 -10.75
C ALA A 59 -1.93 6.02 -9.71
N VAL A 60 -1.89 5.62 -8.44
CA VAL A 60 -2.57 6.30 -7.34
C VAL A 60 -1.98 7.69 -7.10
N LEU A 61 -0.65 7.82 -7.03
CA LEU A 61 0.02 9.11 -6.85
C LEU A 61 -0.37 10.10 -7.95
N ARG A 62 -0.31 9.66 -9.21
CA ARG A 62 -0.70 10.47 -10.37
C ARG A 62 -2.16 10.89 -10.30
N ALA A 63 -3.05 9.96 -9.95
CA ALA A 63 -4.47 10.26 -9.82
C ALA A 63 -4.75 11.23 -8.67
N SER A 64 -3.97 11.18 -7.59
CA SER A 64 -4.06 12.11 -6.47
C SER A 64 -3.61 13.52 -6.88
N LEU A 65 -2.45 13.62 -7.55
CA LEU A 65 -1.91 14.88 -8.06
C LEU A 65 -2.84 15.55 -9.09
N ARG A 66 -3.66 14.79 -9.83
CA ARG A 66 -4.70 15.35 -10.72
C ARG A 66 -5.92 15.90 -9.99
N ARG A 67 -6.20 15.42 -8.78
CA ARG A 67 -7.39 15.78 -7.99
C ARG A 67 -7.13 16.89 -6.98
N HIS A 68 -5.88 17.12 -6.62
CA HIS A 68 -5.48 18.10 -5.61
C HIS A 68 -4.49 19.10 -6.21
N PRO A 69 -4.46 20.35 -5.72
CA PRO A 69 -3.40 21.29 -6.08
C PRO A 69 -2.03 20.70 -5.78
N GLU A 70 -1.12 20.82 -6.73
CA GLU A 70 0.29 20.47 -6.54
C GLU A 70 0.88 21.34 -5.42
N ASP A 71 1.62 20.71 -4.51
CA ASP A 71 2.33 21.36 -3.41
C ASP A 71 3.76 20.82 -3.30
N GLY A 72 4.56 21.41 -2.41
CA GLY A 72 5.97 21.04 -2.24
C GLY A 72 6.17 19.56 -1.93
N VAL A 73 5.25 18.94 -1.19
CA VAL A 73 5.37 17.52 -0.83
C VAL A 73 5.19 16.61 -2.05
N PHE A 74 4.25 16.93 -2.95
CA PHE A 74 4.14 16.22 -4.22
C PHE A 74 5.40 16.36 -5.08
N LEU A 75 5.94 17.58 -5.18
CA LEU A 75 7.17 17.85 -5.94
C LEU A 75 8.37 17.10 -5.36
N ASP A 76 8.50 17.07 -4.04
CA ASP A 76 9.57 16.35 -3.36
C ASP A 76 9.49 14.84 -3.64
N ILE A 77 8.32 14.22 -3.47
CA ILE A 77 8.13 12.78 -3.72
C ILE A 77 8.41 12.44 -5.19
N VAL A 78 7.81 13.17 -6.14
CA VAL A 78 7.97 12.88 -7.57
C VAL A 78 9.39 13.17 -8.03
N GLY A 79 9.97 14.30 -7.63
CA GLY A 79 11.32 14.70 -8.00
C GLY A 79 12.37 13.73 -7.46
N GLU A 80 12.24 13.33 -6.19
CA GLU A 80 13.13 12.37 -5.56
C GLU A 80 13.06 10.99 -6.23
N LEU A 81 11.85 10.46 -6.45
CA LEU A 81 11.68 9.15 -7.09
C LEU A 81 12.10 9.16 -8.56
N ALA A 82 11.84 10.25 -9.30
CA ALA A 82 12.30 10.40 -10.67
C ALA A 82 13.84 10.44 -10.77
N ALA A 83 14.50 11.13 -9.82
CA ALA A 83 15.96 11.21 -9.78
C ALA A 83 16.63 9.89 -9.37
N THR A 84 15.96 9.08 -8.53
CA THR A 84 16.58 7.89 -7.91
C THR A 84 16.13 6.57 -8.52
N SER A 85 15.05 6.54 -9.32
CA SER A 85 14.50 5.32 -9.90
C SER A 85 14.10 5.50 -11.38
N ALA A 86 14.86 4.84 -12.27
CA ALA A 86 14.52 4.76 -13.69
C ALA A 86 13.19 4.03 -13.93
N GLU A 87 12.89 3.02 -13.10
CA GLU A 87 11.60 2.31 -13.13
C GLU A 87 10.45 3.24 -12.77
N PHE A 88 10.58 4.04 -11.70
CA PHE A 88 9.57 5.06 -11.36
C PHE A 88 9.36 6.02 -12.53
N SER A 89 10.43 6.54 -13.14
CA SER A 89 10.34 7.47 -14.27
C SER A 89 9.57 6.86 -15.45
N SER A 90 9.84 5.59 -15.78
CA SER A 90 9.13 4.84 -16.82
C SER A 90 7.64 4.67 -16.48
N LEU A 91 7.33 4.23 -15.25
CA LEU A 91 5.95 4.06 -14.80
C LEU A 91 5.21 5.39 -14.73
N TRP A 92 5.87 6.46 -14.29
CA TRP A 92 5.30 7.80 -14.18
C TRP A 92 4.89 8.36 -15.55
N ALA A 93 5.68 8.07 -16.59
CA ALA A 93 5.34 8.40 -17.98
C ALA A 93 4.23 7.52 -18.58
N SER A 94 3.93 6.37 -17.97
CA SER A 94 2.86 5.48 -18.42
C SER A 94 1.47 6.07 -18.18
N THR A 95 0.44 5.53 -18.83
CA THR A 95 -0.96 5.93 -18.64
C THR A 95 -1.79 4.90 -17.88
N THR A 96 -1.14 3.96 -17.19
CA THR A 96 -1.84 2.92 -16.42
C THR A 96 -2.81 3.55 -15.41
N PRO A 97 -4.12 3.21 -15.46
CA PRO A 97 -5.10 3.76 -14.53
C PRO A 97 -4.96 3.11 -13.16
N MET A 98 -5.27 3.87 -12.10
CA MET A 98 -5.34 3.30 -10.76
C MET A 98 -6.54 2.35 -10.65
N LYS A 99 -6.39 1.31 -9.83
CA LYS A 99 -7.48 0.41 -9.46
C LYS A 99 -8.06 0.80 -8.11
N ASN A 100 -9.38 0.69 -7.95
CA ASN A 100 -10.04 0.82 -6.65
C ASN A 100 -10.14 -0.52 -5.92
N THR A 101 -9.92 -1.62 -6.63
CA THR A 101 -9.86 -2.97 -6.07
C THR A 101 -8.94 -3.84 -6.90
N ASP A 102 -8.13 -4.65 -6.24
CA ASP A 102 -7.34 -5.72 -6.83
C ASP A 102 -6.90 -6.68 -5.70
N THR A 103 -6.15 -7.71 -6.06
CA THR A 103 -5.49 -8.60 -5.10
C THR A 103 -4.04 -8.21 -4.87
N ILE A 104 -3.55 -8.49 -3.67
CA ILE A 104 -2.16 -8.26 -3.25
C ILE A 104 -1.73 -9.38 -2.31
N THR A 105 -0.50 -9.84 -2.48
CA THR A 105 0.11 -10.83 -1.59
C THR A 105 0.98 -10.14 -0.55
N PHE A 106 0.81 -10.51 0.71
CA PHE A 106 1.69 -10.12 1.81
C PHE A 106 2.50 -11.33 2.25
N GLN A 107 3.81 -11.15 2.40
CA GLN A 107 4.68 -12.14 3.02
C GLN A 107 4.67 -11.87 4.53
N LEU A 108 4.10 -12.78 5.31
CA LEU A 108 4.02 -12.63 6.76
C LEU A 108 5.34 -13.08 7.41
N ARG A 109 5.89 -14.19 6.92
CA ARG A 109 7.16 -14.81 7.33
C ARG A 109 7.77 -15.58 6.15
N PRO A 110 9.06 -15.98 6.19
CA PRO A 110 9.64 -16.81 5.14
C PRO A 110 8.81 -18.07 4.90
N GLY A 111 8.24 -18.20 3.70
CA GLY A 111 7.39 -19.34 3.29
C GLY A 111 5.92 -19.24 3.70
N GLU A 112 5.49 -18.17 4.37
CA GLU A 112 4.09 -17.94 4.76
C GLU A 112 3.59 -16.62 4.18
N SER A 113 2.64 -16.71 3.26
CA SER A 113 2.02 -15.56 2.60
C SER A 113 0.50 -15.59 2.71
N VAL A 114 -0.10 -14.42 2.54
CA VAL A 114 -1.55 -14.25 2.48
C VAL A 114 -1.92 -13.39 1.29
N LYS A 115 -2.82 -13.90 0.44
CA LYS A 115 -3.39 -13.15 -0.68
C LYS A 115 -4.69 -12.49 -0.26
N LEU A 116 -4.74 -11.17 -0.32
CA LEU A 116 -5.89 -10.37 0.08
C LEU A 116 -6.41 -9.55 -1.09
N THR A 117 -7.73 -9.38 -1.16
CA THR A 117 -8.36 -8.37 -2.00
C THR A 117 -8.42 -7.06 -1.22
N TYR A 118 -7.94 -5.97 -1.82
CA TYR A 118 -8.08 -4.63 -1.24
C TYR A 118 -9.24 -3.88 -1.90
N HIS A 119 -9.84 -2.96 -1.13
CA HIS A 119 -10.77 -1.95 -1.62
C HIS A 119 -10.32 -0.58 -1.15
N ARG A 120 -10.24 0.38 -2.07
CA ARG A 120 -9.94 1.80 -1.82
C ARG A 120 -11.23 2.59 -1.84
N LEU A 121 -11.50 3.30 -0.75
CA LEU A 121 -12.72 4.06 -0.52
C LEU A 121 -12.33 5.48 -0.14
N GLU A 122 -12.71 6.46 -0.95
CA GLU A 122 -12.46 7.87 -0.62
C GLU A 122 -13.26 8.26 0.63
N ALA A 123 -12.59 8.86 1.61
CA ALA A 123 -13.24 9.32 2.83
C ALA A 123 -13.96 10.64 2.56
N SER A 124 -15.29 10.64 2.66
CA SER A 124 -16.08 11.85 2.45
C SER A 124 -15.75 12.93 3.48
N GLY A 125 -15.47 14.16 3.02
CA GLY A 125 -15.29 15.33 3.88
C GLY A 125 -13.89 15.52 4.47
N ARG A 126 -12.90 14.74 4.05
CA ARG A 126 -11.48 14.94 4.41
C ARG A 126 -10.65 15.08 3.14
N ASP A 127 -9.74 16.05 3.11
CA ASP A 127 -8.97 16.48 1.93
C ASP A 127 -8.10 15.36 1.34
N GLY A 128 -8.71 14.48 0.53
CA GLY A 128 -8.02 13.43 -0.21
C GLY A 128 -7.65 12.20 0.61
N GLU A 129 -8.20 12.02 1.82
CA GLU A 129 -7.97 10.79 2.58
C GLU A 129 -8.68 9.59 1.93
N VAL A 130 -8.01 8.45 1.91
CA VAL A 130 -8.53 7.20 1.36
C VAL A 130 -8.40 6.08 2.38
N LEU A 131 -9.51 5.40 2.65
CA LEU A 131 -9.58 4.18 3.44
C LEU A 131 -9.29 2.97 2.54
N VAL A 132 -8.42 2.08 3.02
CA VAL A 132 -8.15 0.79 2.42
C VAL A 132 -8.57 -0.31 3.37
N ILE A 133 -9.36 -1.25 2.87
CA ILE A 133 -9.81 -2.42 3.62
C ILE A 133 -9.35 -3.67 2.87
N PHE A 134 -8.84 -4.65 3.61
CA PHE A 134 -8.42 -5.94 3.07
C PHE A 134 -9.38 -7.06 3.45
N HIS A 135 -9.76 -7.86 2.47
CA HIS A 135 -10.57 -9.06 2.61
C HIS A 135 -9.79 -10.29 2.10
N PRO A 136 -9.98 -11.48 2.66
CA PRO A 136 -9.42 -12.70 2.11
C PRO A 136 -9.77 -12.88 0.62
N ALA A 137 -8.79 -13.21 -0.23
CA ALA A 137 -9.05 -13.46 -1.64
C ALA A 137 -9.72 -14.83 -1.88
N ASP A 138 -9.53 -15.77 -0.96
CA ASP A 138 -10.07 -17.13 -1.00
C ASP A 138 -10.13 -17.75 0.42
N GLN A 139 -10.55 -19.01 0.49
CA GLN A 139 -10.66 -19.73 1.77
C GLN A 139 -9.31 -19.98 2.45
N ALA A 140 -8.21 -20.13 1.68
CA ALA A 140 -6.89 -20.31 2.27
C ALA A 140 -6.44 -19.02 2.95
N ALA A 141 -6.65 -17.87 2.31
CA ALA A 141 -6.39 -16.56 2.90
C ALA A 141 -7.25 -16.29 4.15
N THR A 142 -8.49 -16.78 4.19
CA THR A 142 -9.35 -16.65 5.39
C THR A 142 -8.70 -17.32 6.59
N ARG A 143 -8.23 -18.57 6.43
CA ARG A 143 -7.58 -19.31 7.52
C ARG A 143 -6.34 -18.59 8.05
N VAL A 144 -5.48 -18.12 7.16
CA VAL A 144 -4.26 -17.39 7.54
C VAL A 144 -4.60 -16.10 8.29
N LEU A 145 -5.64 -15.38 7.84
CA LEU A 145 -6.07 -14.15 8.50
C LEU A 145 -6.69 -14.41 9.89
N ASP A 146 -7.47 -15.48 10.04
CA ASP A 146 -8.05 -15.88 11.33
C ASP A 146 -6.97 -16.30 12.33
N GLU A 147 -5.93 -17.00 11.88
CA GLU A 147 -4.75 -17.30 12.70
C GLU A 147 -4.02 -16.03 13.15
N LEU A 148 -3.85 -15.07 12.25
CA LEU A 148 -3.21 -13.78 12.54
C LEU A 148 -4.00 -13.00 13.60
N ILE A 149 -5.34 -13.06 13.55
CA ILE A 149 -6.26 -12.47 14.52
C ILE A 149 -6.15 -13.17 15.88
N THR A 150 -6.17 -14.51 15.89
CA THR A 150 -6.11 -15.29 17.14
C THR A 150 -4.80 -15.04 17.90
N ARG A 151 -3.67 -15.02 17.17
CA ARG A 151 -2.36 -14.65 17.72
C ARG A 151 -2.28 -13.20 18.21
N HIS A 152 -3.21 -12.33 17.79
CA HIS A 152 -3.30 -10.96 18.30
C HIS A 152 -3.95 -10.91 19.67
N GLN A 153 -5.03 -11.69 19.85
CA GLN A 153 -5.78 -11.73 21.10
C GLN A 153 -4.98 -12.40 22.21
N GLY A 154 -4.31 -13.53 21.94
CA GLY A 154 -3.50 -14.23 22.94
C GLY A 154 -2.16 -13.57 23.31
N ALA A 155 -1.78 -12.46 22.67
CA ALA A 155 -0.59 -11.67 23.02
C ALA A 155 -0.94 -10.37 23.79
N ALA A 156 -2.22 -10.13 24.03
CA ALA A 156 -2.74 -8.98 24.76
C ALA A 156 -3.22 -9.35 26.19
N GLU A 157 -2.99 -10.61 26.61
CA GLU A 157 -3.15 -11.13 27.99
C GLU A 157 -1.78 -11.32 28.64
#